data_AF-A0A1W6ZRK8-F1
#
_entry.id   AF-A0A1W6ZRK8-F1
#
_cell.length_a   1.000
_cell.length_b   1.000
_cell.length_c   1.000
_cell.angle_alpha   90.00
_cell.angle_beta   90.00
_cell.angle_gamma   90.00
#
_symmetry.space_group_name_H-M   'P 1'
#
loop_
_entity.id
_entity.type
_entity.pdbx_description
1 polymer ?
#
loop_
_entity_poly.entity_id
_entity_poly.type
_entity_poly.pdbx_seq_one_letter_code
_entity_poly.pdbx_strand_id
1 'polypeptide(L)'
;MGLLDFLRRSKPPIKDVGQLGDFIDEQSAFLVQKGIYDYTRARSGHFAKVMLTDKGFQNALDRSRWRAYPLGLAMVGETVEGMLAVHSMEDRRATLDPLIKLVLSVFDRYPKPAAVSDDEWEQARADLALHLQRLSTHPPKRVIDIPEPFAERYFAMMPFDKPFLTPDAPTARSFMQLQLVTVQEELLKRMDAAQILQNLRQTFGDV
;
A
#
# COMPACT_ATOMS: atom_id res chain seq x y z
N MET A 1 27.35 7.66 -24.40
CA MET A 1 26.22 7.03 -23.66
C MET A 1 25.28 8.15 -23.25
N GLY A 2 24.18 8.33 -24.00
CA GLY A 2 23.44 9.60 -24.08
C GLY A 2 22.29 9.76 -23.09
N LEU A 3 21.80 11.00 -22.93
CA LEU A 3 20.66 11.38 -22.07
C LEU A 3 19.39 10.54 -22.30
N LEU A 4 19.24 9.92 -23.46
CA LEU A 4 18.11 9.04 -23.79
C LEU A 4 18.16 7.67 -23.06
N ASP A 5 19.34 7.21 -22.61
CA ASP A 5 19.46 6.00 -21.77
C ASP A 5 18.97 6.23 -20.34
N PHE A 6 19.03 7.47 -19.86
CA PHE A 6 18.54 7.82 -18.51
C PHE A 6 17.01 7.78 -18.45
N LEU A 7 16.33 8.19 -19.52
CA LEU A 7 14.87 8.11 -19.68
C LEU A 7 14.38 6.68 -20.00
N ARG A 8 15.29 5.78 -20.40
CA ARG A 8 15.02 4.36 -20.71
C ARG A 8 15.54 3.38 -19.68
N ARG A 9 16.09 3.84 -18.54
CA ARG A 9 16.39 2.95 -17.41
C ARG A 9 15.09 2.42 -16.84
N SER A 10 14.61 1.32 -17.42
CA SER A 10 13.61 0.46 -16.81
C SER A 10 14.06 0.20 -15.38
N LYS A 11 13.19 0.45 -14.41
CA LYS A 11 13.47 0.10 -13.02
C LYS A 11 13.92 -1.37 -12.96
N PRO A 12 14.86 -1.72 -12.08
CA PRO A 12 15.42 -3.06 -12.04
C PRO A 12 14.29 -4.10 -11.80
N PRO A 13 14.41 -5.28 -12.41
CA PRO A 13 13.46 -6.37 -12.19
C PRO A 13 13.41 -6.77 -10.71
N ILE A 14 12.24 -7.22 -10.26
CA ILE A 14 12.02 -7.73 -8.90
C ILE A 14 12.24 -9.23 -8.95
N LYS A 15 13.39 -9.66 -8.41
CA LYS A 15 13.92 -11.03 -8.51
C LYS A 15 13.92 -11.76 -7.18
N ASP A 16 13.91 -11.04 -6.06
CA ASP A 16 13.96 -11.64 -4.73
C ASP A 16 12.91 -11.07 -3.78
N VAL A 17 12.78 -11.73 -2.63
CA VAL A 17 11.79 -11.43 -1.59
C VAL A 17 12.03 -10.06 -0.96
N GLY A 18 13.29 -9.66 -0.81
CA GLY A 18 13.65 -8.34 -0.29
C GLY A 18 13.17 -7.23 -1.22
N GLN A 19 13.46 -7.37 -2.51
CA GLN A 19 13.02 -6.45 -3.56
C GLN A 19 11.50 -6.38 -3.69
N LEU A 20 10.80 -7.51 -3.49
CA LEU A 20 9.33 -7.51 -3.44
C LEU A 20 8.82 -6.76 -2.20
N GLY A 21 9.46 -6.96 -1.04
CA GLY A 21 9.16 -6.22 0.18
C GLY A 21 9.35 -4.71 0.01
N ASP A 22 10.45 -4.30 -0.61
CA ASP A 22 10.75 -2.89 -0.91
C ASP A 22 9.73 -2.30 -1.89
N PHE A 23 9.33 -3.07 -2.90
CA PHE A 23 8.27 -2.67 -3.81
C PHE A 23 6.94 -2.47 -3.09
N ILE A 24 6.53 -3.43 -2.24
CA ILE A 24 5.29 -3.34 -1.46
C ILE A 24 5.32 -2.11 -0.56
N ASP A 25 6.44 -1.86 0.11
CA ASP A 25 6.65 -0.70 0.98
C ASP A 25 6.50 0.62 0.22
N GLU A 26 7.31 0.82 -0.82
CA GLU A 26 7.33 2.03 -1.64
C GLU A 26 5.94 2.34 -2.23
N GLN A 27 5.28 1.33 -2.81
CA GLN A 27 3.97 1.53 -3.44
C GLN A 27 2.87 1.79 -2.40
N SER A 28 2.92 1.14 -1.24
CA SER A 28 1.97 1.36 -0.15
C SER A 28 2.09 2.77 0.42
N ALA A 29 3.32 3.20 0.68
CA ALA A 29 3.62 4.56 1.13
C ALA A 29 3.19 5.59 0.08
N PHE A 30 3.54 5.37 -1.20
CA PHE A 30 3.18 6.29 -2.27
C PHE A 30 1.67 6.42 -2.44
N LEU A 31 0.94 5.29 -2.50
CA LEU A 31 -0.51 5.23 -2.65
C LEU A 31 -1.21 6.13 -1.63
N VAL A 32 -0.93 5.93 -0.34
CA VAL A 32 -1.66 6.63 0.73
C VAL A 32 -1.16 8.06 0.92
N GLN A 33 0.15 8.28 0.82
CA GLN A 33 0.68 9.62 1.07
C GLN A 33 0.33 10.57 -0.07
N LYS A 34 0.45 10.12 -1.33
CA LYS A 34 0.09 10.93 -2.49
C LYS A 34 -1.37 11.38 -2.43
N GLY A 35 -2.29 10.46 -2.11
CA GLY A 35 -3.70 10.80 -2.00
C GLY A 35 -3.97 11.83 -0.90
N ILE A 36 -3.35 11.68 0.28
CA ILE A 36 -3.47 12.66 1.37
C ILE A 36 -2.94 14.04 0.94
N TYR A 37 -1.75 14.10 0.31
CA TYR A 37 -1.16 15.37 -0.13
C TYR A 37 -1.96 16.04 -1.25
N ASP A 38 -2.41 15.27 -2.24
CA ASP A 38 -3.16 15.81 -3.37
C ASP A 38 -4.54 16.31 -2.91
N TYR A 39 -5.23 15.57 -2.04
CA TYR A 39 -6.47 16.03 -1.41
C TYR A 39 -6.24 17.29 -0.57
N THR A 40 -5.18 17.31 0.24
CA THR A 40 -4.80 18.48 1.05
C THR A 40 -4.59 19.72 0.19
N ARG A 41 -3.84 19.60 -0.91
CA ARG A 41 -3.59 20.71 -1.84
C ARG A 41 -4.88 21.16 -2.53
N ALA A 42 -5.66 20.22 -3.04
CA ALA A 42 -6.94 20.51 -3.69
C ALA A 42 -7.88 21.26 -2.75
N ARG A 43 -7.91 20.87 -1.46
CA ARG A 43 -8.84 21.47 -0.51
C ARG A 43 -8.39 22.83 0.04
N SER A 44 -7.09 23.01 0.17
CA SER A 44 -6.51 24.25 0.72
C SER A 44 -6.33 25.34 -0.32
N GLY A 45 -6.41 24.99 -1.61
CA GLY A 45 -6.31 25.91 -2.73
C GLY A 45 -5.09 26.82 -2.63
N HIS A 46 -5.32 28.14 -2.70
CA HIS A 46 -4.26 29.14 -2.62
C HIS A 46 -3.46 29.09 -1.29
N PHE A 47 -4.09 28.65 -0.20
CA PHE A 47 -3.47 28.61 1.12
C PHE A 47 -2.66 27.34 1.38
N ALA A 48 -2.63 26.38 0.45
CA ALA A 48 -1.95 25.09 0.63
C ALA A 48 -0.50 25.23 1.10
N LYS A 49 0.27 26.17 0.53
CA LYS A 49 1.67 26.38 0.91
C LYS A 49 1.83 26.84 2.36
N VAL A 50 0.98 27.76 2.80
CA VAL A 50 1.01 28.29 4.17
C VAL A 50 0.55 27.21 5.16
N MET A 51 -0.54 26.52 4.84
CA MET A 51 -1.07 25.46 5.70
C MET A 51 -0.11 24.29 5.86
N LEU A 52 0.59 23.89 4.79
CA LEU A 52 1.61 22.84 4.85
C LEU A 52 2.87 23.24 5.65
N THR A 53 3.05 24.53 5.97
CA THR A 53 4.11 25.01 6.87
C THR A 53 3.67 25.14 8.33
N ASP A 54 2.37 25.04 8.60
CA ASP A 54 1.86 25.07 9.97
C ASP A 54 2.22 23.79 10.72
N LYS A 55 2.76 23.94 11.95
CA LYS A 55 3.23 22.80 12.75
C LYS A 55 2.07 21.90 13.21
N GLY A 56 0.92 22.48 13.54
CA GLY A 56 -0.25 21.72 13.95
C GLY A 56 -0.76 20.85 12.81
N PHE A 57 -0.86 21.43 11.61
CA PHE A 57 -1.24 20.72 10.41
C PHE A 57 -0.20 19.66 10.01
N GLN A 58 1.09 19.95 10.11
CA GLN A 58 2.14 18.96 9.86
C GLN A 58 2.03 17.74 10.79
N ASN A 59 1.71 17.94 12.07
CA ASN A 59 1.48 16.85 13.01
C ASN A 59 0.24 16.03 12.64
N ALA A 60 -0.87 16.69 12.26
CA ALA A 60 -2.08 16.02 11.79
C ALA A 60 -1.82 15.21 10.51
N LEU A 61 -1.06 15.79 9.58
CA LEU A 61 -0.63 15.15 8.34
C LEU A 61 0.24 13.94 8.60
N ASP A 62 1.21 14.03 9.51
CA ASP A 62 2.08 12.91 9.86
C ASP A 62 1.27 11.76 10.48
N ARG A 63 0.37 12.07 11.43
CA ARG A 63 -0.57 11.08 12.00
C ARG A 63 -1.43 10.43 10.90
N SER A 64 -1.92 11.21 9.95
CA SER A 64 -2.75 10.72 8.85
C SER A 64 -1.99 9.73 7.96
N ARG A 65 -0.74 10.05 7.61
CA ARG A 65 0.13 9.19 6.78
C ARG A 65 0.39 7.85 7.47
N TRP A 66 0.73 7.89 8.76
CA TRP A 66 1.01 6.66 9.53
C TRP A 66 -0.23 5.81 9.77
N ARG A 67 -1.39 6.41 10.06
CA ARG A 67 -2.65 5.66 10.20
C ARG A 67 -3.10 5.03 8.88
N ALA A 68 -2.83 5.68 7.75
CA ALA A 68 -3.21 5.18 6.43
C ALA A 68 -2.25 4.12 5.87
N TYR A 69 -0.97 4.15 6.26
CA TYR A 69 0.06 3.22 5.77
C TYR A 69 -0.32 1.73 5.81
N PRO A 70 -0.84 1.17 6.92
CA PRO A 70 -1.31 -0.22 6.95
C PRO A 70 -2.46 -0.52 5.98
N LEU A 71 -3.31 0.46 5.64
CA LEU A 71 -4.32 0.29 4.59
C LEU A 71 -3.67 0.19 3.20
N GLY A 72 -2.61 0.97 2.97
CA GLY A 72 -1.77 0.86 1.78
C GLY A 72 -1.20 -0.55 1.64
N LEU A 73 -0.60 -1.08 2.71
CA LEU A 73 -0.05 -2.44 2.74
C LEU A 73 -1.12 -3.51 2.48
N ALA A 74 -2.32 -3.34 3.04
CA ALA A 74 -3.43 -4.26 2.78
C ALA A 74 -3.82 -4.26 1.28
N MET A 75 -3.99 -3.09 0.68
CA MET A 75 -4.39 -2.95 -0.73
C MET A 75 -3.31 -3.43 -1.70
N VAL A 76 -2.06 -3.04 -1.48
CA VAL A 76 -0.92 -3.46 -2.32
C VAL A 76 -0.62 -4.94 -2.11
N GLY A 77 -0.67 -5.44 -0.87
CA GLY A 77 -0.53 -6.86 -0.55
C GLY A 77 -1.58 -7.72 -1.26
N GLU A 78 -2.84 -7.31 -1.26
CA GLU A 78 -3.91 -7.98 -2.02
C GLU A 78 -3.69 -7.91 -3.54
N THR A 79 -3.15 -6.81 -4.04
CA THR A 79 -2.79 -6.68 -5.47
C THR A 79 -1.68 -7.67 -5.85
N VAL A 80 -0.63 -7.76 -5.03
CA VAL A 80 0.48 -8.72 -5.23
C VAL A 80 -0.02 -10.16 -5.13
N GLU A 81 -0.86 -10.45 -4.14
CA GLU A 81 -1.49 -11.76 -3.96
C GLU A 81 -2.23 -12.19 -5.23
N GLY A 82 -3.11 -11.33 -5.74
CA GLY A 82 -3.91 -11.66 -6.92
C GLY A 82 -3.04 -11.89 -8.17
N MET A 83 -1.92 -11.18 -8.29
CA MET A 83 -0.96 -11.41 -9.37
C MET A 83 -0.21 -12.73 -9.23
N LEU A 84 0.27 -13.06 -8.04
CA LEU A 84 0.96 -14.32 -7.77
C LEU A 84 0.02 -15.53 -7.89
N ALA A 85 -1.25 -15.37 -7.49
CA ALA A 85 -2.27 -16.42 -7.53
C ALA A 85 -2.53 -16.94 -8.95
N VAL A 86 -2.40 -16.09 -9.97
CA VAL A 86 -2.50 -16.49 -11.39
C VAL A 86 -1.40 -17.49 -11.78
N HIS A 87 -0.23 -17.41 -11.13
CA HIS A 87 0.93 -18.26 -11.42
C HIS A 87 1.04 -19.48 -10.49
N SER A 88 0.33 -19.51 -9.36
CA SER A 88 0.44 -20.56 -8.35
C SER A 88 -0.75 -21.54 -8.33
N MET A 89 -1.38 -21.78 -9.49
CA MET A 89 -2.73 -22.38 -9.70
C MET A 89 -3.13 -23.58 -8.81
N GLU A 90 -2.19 -24.35 -8.26
CA GLU A 90 -2.46 -25.54 -7.45
C GLU A 90 -2.28 -25.36 -5.93
N ASP A 91 -1.63 -24.29 -5.45
CA ASP A 91 -1.40 -24.08 -4.01
C ASP A 91 -1.35 -22.59 -3.63
N ARG A 92 -2.49 -21.92 -3.81
CA ARG A 92 -2.66 -20.50 -3.45
C ARG A 92 -2.40 -20.25 -1.96
N ARG A 93 -2.74 -21.19 -1.08
CA ARG A 93 -2.55 -21.02 0.37
C ARG A 93 -1.07 -21.07 0.75
N ALA A 94 -0.30 -22.02 0.22
CA ALA A 94 1.13 -22.08 0.48
C ALA A 94 1.92 -20.91 -0.13
N THR A 95 1.34 -20.17 -1.07
CA THR A 95 1.89 -18.88 -1.53
C THR A 95 1.45 -17.71 -0.64
N LEU A 96 0.19 -17.71 -0.20
CA LEU A 96 -0.38 -16.64 0.61
C LEU A 96 0.29 -16.54 1.99
N ASP A 97 0.53 -17.65 2.69
CA ASP A 97 1.10 -17.60 4.05
C ASP A 97 2.52 -16.96 4.07
N PRO A 98 3.46 -17.32 3.17
CA PRO A 98 4.71 -16.58 2.95
C PRO A 98 4.53 -15.10 2.62
N LEU A 99 3.56 -14.76 1.76
CA LEU A 99 3.29 -13.37 1.39
C LEU A 99 2.78 -12.55 2.59
N ILE A 100 1.93 -13.14 3.43
CA ILE A 100 1.48 -12.52 4.69
C ILE A 100 2.68 -12.21 5.58
N LYS A 101 3.58 -13.20 5.77
CA LYS A 101 4.82 -13.01 6.56
C LYS A 101 5.67 -11.87 5.98
N LEU A 102 5.82 -11.79 4.66
CA LEU A 102 6.53 -10.69 4.00
C LEU A 102 5.87 -9.32 4.26
N VAL A 103 4.56 -9.17 4.01
CA VAL A 103 3.86 -7.88 4.18
C VAL A 103 3.91 -7.42 5.64
N LEU A 104 3.75 -8.34 6.60
CA LEU A 104 3.89 -8.02 8.03
C LEU A 104 5.34 -7.65 8.38
N SER A 105 6.33 -8.33 7.81
CA SER A 105 7.74 -7.94 8.01
C SER A 105 8.04 -6.55 7.48
N VAL A 106 7.36 -6.11 6.41
CA VAL A 106 7.47 -4.74 5.87
C VAL A 106 6.87 -3.73 6.85
N PHE A 107 5.69 -4.01 7.41
CA PHE A 107 5.12 -3.18 8.49
C PHE A 107 6.10 -3.05 9.67
N ASP A 108 6.71 -4.17 10.07
CA ASP A 108 7.62 -4.27 11.21
C ASP A 108 9.00 -3.60 10.97
N ARG A 109 9.30 -3.14 9.75
CA ARG A 109 10.51 -2.33 9.46
C ARG A 109 10.48 -1.00 10.19
N TYR A 110 9.29 -0.47 10.46
CA TYR A 110 9.12 0.83 11.07
C TYR A 110 8.92 0.68 12.57
N PRO A 111 9.72 1.38 13.40
CA PRO A 111 9.35 1.54 14.80
C PRO A 111 8.01 2.28 14.85
N LYS A 112 7.27 2.07 15.93
CA LYS A 112 6.01 2.77 16.15
C LYS A 112 6.19 4.29 15.97
N PRO A 113 5.43 4.94 15.07
CA PRO A 113 5.51 6.38 14.87
C PRO A 113 5.07 7.17 16.11
N ALA A 114 5.76 8.26 16.43
CA ALA A 114 5.39 9.13 17.56
C ALA A 114 4.00 9.77 17.39
N ALA A 115 3.52 9.90 16.15
CA ALA A 115 2.23 10.49 15.81
C ALA A 115 1.02 9.57 16.07
N VAL A 116 1.25 8.31 16.45
CA VAL A 116 0.22 7.28 16.68
C VAL A 116 0.43 6.64 18.05
N SER A 117 -0.65 6.30 18.75
CA SER A 117 -0.56 5.59 20.04
C SER A 117 -0.12 4.13 19.86
N ASP A 118 0.35 3.50 20.95
CA ASP A 118 0.76 2.09 20.97
C ASP A 118 -0.42 1.20 20.54
N ASP A 119 -1.56 1.34 21.22
CA ASP A 119 -2.79 0.59 20.92
C ASP A 119 -3.26 0.77 19.47
N GLU A 120 -3.21 1.99 18.92
CA GLU A 120 -3.60 2.23 17.52
C GLU A 120 -2.65 1.53 16.54
N TRP A 121 -1.35 1.49 16.82
CA TRP A 121 -0.36 0.86 15.94
C TRP A 121 -0.43 -0.67 16.00
N GLU A 122 -0.55 -1.22 17.20
CA GLU A 122 -0.74 -2.66 17.41
C GLU A 122 -2.05 -3.15 16.77
N GLN A 123 -3.15 -2.41 16.96
CA GLN A 123 -4.42 -2.73 16.32
C GLN A 123 -4.33 -2.64 14.80
N ALA A 124 -3.61 -1.66 14.26
CA ALA A 124 -3.43 -1.55 12.81
C ALA A 124 -2.65 -2.74 12.22
N ARG A 125 -1.64 -3.24 12.95
CA ARG A 125 -0.92 -4.47 12.57
C ARG A 125 -1.82 -5.70 12.63
N ALA A 126 -2.64 -5.82 13.67
CA ALA A 126 -3.59 -6.92 13.82
C ALA A 126 -4.68 -6.91 12.73
N ASP A 127 -5.24 -5.74 12.43
CA ASP A 127 -6.19 -5.51 11.34
C ASP A 127 -5.59 -5.93 9.98
N LEU A 128 -4.34 -5.53 9.72
CA LEU A 128 -3.62 -5.89 8.50
C LEU A 128 -3.45 -7.41 8.38
N ALA A 129 -2.98 -8.07 9.45
CA ALA A 129 -2.84 -9.52 9.47
C ALA A 129 -4.18 -10.23 9.20
N LEU A 130 -5.26 -9.79 9.86
CA LEU A 130 -6.59 -10.34 9.68
C LEU A 130 -7.11 -10.13 8.26
N HIS A 131 -6.90 -8.96 7.66
CA HIS A 131 -7.27 -8.69 6.28
C HIS A 131 -6.58 -9.66 5.31
N LEU A 132 -5.25 -9.80 5.43
CA LEU A 132 -4.49 -10.64 4.52
C LEU A 132 -4.85 -12.13 4.66
N GLN A 133 -5.13 -12.61 5.88
CA GLN A 133 -5.61 -13.97 6.11
C GLN A 133 -6.95 -14.26 5.41
N ARG A 134 -7.84 -13.26 5.36
CA ARG A 134 -9.16 -13.36 4.71
C ARG A 134 -9.08 -13.43 3.18
N LEU A 135 -7.95 -13.08 2.55
CA LEU A 135 -7.81 -13.18 1.09
C LEU A 135 -8.01 -14.61 0.57
N SER A 136 -7.73 -15.62 1.39
CA SER A 136 -7.97 -17.02 1.07
C SER A 136 -9.46 -17.41 0.97
N THR A 137 -10.38 -16.62 1.53
CA THR A 137 -11.80 -16.98 1.63
C THR A 137 -12.61 -16.57 0.39
N HIS A 138 -11.99 -15.92 -0.58
CA HIS A 138 -12.61 -15.52 -1.83
C HIS A 138 -11.61 -15.64 -2.98
N PRO A 139 -12.04 -15.79 -4.24
CA PRO A 139 -11.14 -15.69 -5.39
C PRO A 139 -10.40 -14.34 -5.42
N PRO A 140 -9.20 -14.26 -6.03
CA PRO A 140 -8.52 -12.98 -6.21
C PRO A 140 -9.44 -11.91 -6.80
N LYS A 141 -9.48 -10.74 -6.17
CA LYS A 141 -10.28 -9.62 -6.67
C LYS A 141 -9.63 -9.00 -7.90
N ARG A 142 -10.44 -8.34 -8.73
CA ARG A 142 -9.88 -7.42 -9.71
C ARG A 142 -9.30 -6.24 -8.95
N VAL A 143 -8.19 -5.71 -9.45
CA VAL A 143 -7.47 -4.62 -8.79
C VAL A 143 -8.35 -3.38 -8.54
N ILE A 144 -9.28 -3.10 -9.45
CA ILE A 144 -10.22 -1.98 -9.30
C ILE A 144 -11.26 -2.18 -8.17
N ASP A 145 -11.47 -3.40 -7.71
CA ASP A 145 -12.45 -3.71 -6.65
C ASP A 145 -11.79 -3.68 -5.26
N ILE A 146 -10.44 -3.73 -5.19
CA ILE A 146 -9.67 -3.76 -3.93
C ILE A 146 -9.94 -2.52 -3.04
N PRO A 147 -10.01 -1.27 -3.55
CA PRO A 147 -10.16 -0.10 -2.69
C PRO A 147 -11.52 0.06 -2.02
N GLU A 148 -12.55 -0.66 -2.46
CA GLU A 148 -13.93 -0.49 -2.00
C GLU A 148 -14.08 -0.53 -0.47
N PRO A 149 -13.60 -1.56 0.27
CA PRO A 149 -13.70 -1.61 1.73
C PRO A 149 -12.82 -0.59 2.46
N PHE A 150 -11.86 0.05 1.77
CA PHE A 150 -10.89 0.94 2.41
C PHE A 150 -11.23 2.42 2.27
N ALA A 151 -11.99 2.80 1.24
CA ALA A 151 -12.14 4.19 0.84
C ALA A 151 -12.70 5.11 1.93
N GLU A 152 -13.74 4.67 2.65
CA GLU A 152 -14.32 5.47 3.74
C GLU A 152 -13.37 5.58 4.93
N ARG A 153 -12.76 4.46 5.36
CA ARG A 153 -11.79 4.45 6.47
C ARG A 153 -10.58 5.32 6.16
N TYR A 154 -10.06 5.24 4.93
CA TYR A 154 -8.96 6.08 4.46
C TYR A 154 -9.35 7.56 4.40
N PHE A 155 -10.53 7.90 3.86
CA PHE A 155 -11.01 9.27 3.81
C PHE A 155 -11.22 9.89 5.20
N ALA A 156 -11.67 9.09 6.18
CA ALA A 156 -11.80 9.52 7.57
C ALA A 156 -10.46 9.81 8.27
N MET A 157 -9.32 9.45 7.64
CA MET A 157 -7.98 9.76 8.14
C MET A 157 -7.41 11.06 7.59
N MET A 158 -8.14 11.82 6.76
CA MET A 158 -7.64 13.08 6.21
C MET A 158 -7.30 14.09 7.32
N PRO A 159 -6.26 14.93 7.14
CA PRO A 159 -5.75 15.85 8.17
C PRO A 159 -6.61 17.11 8.35
N PHE A 160 -7.94 17.00 8.22
CA PHE A 160 -8.89 18.10 8.39
C PHE A 160 -9.95 17.72 9.42
N ASP A 161 -10.43 18.70 10.18
CA ASP A 161 -11.58 18.47 11.05
C ASP A 161 -12.83 18.16 10.21
N LYS A 162 -13.73 17.32 10.75
CA LYS A 162 -14.94 16.83 10.06
C LYS A 162 -15.76 17.94 9.36
N PRO A 163 -15.95 19.16 9.93
CA PRO A 163 -16.69 20.22 9.26
C PRO A 163 -16.07 20.71 7.94
N PHE A 164 -14.76 20.48 7.73
CA PHE A 164 -14.04 20.88 6.51
C PHE A 164 -13.94 19.75 5.47
N LEU A 165 -14.34 18.53 5.84
CA LEU A 165 -14.42 17.40 4.92
C LEU A 165 -15.70 17.49 4.09
N THR A 166 -15.55 17.69 2.79
CA THR A 166 -16.63 17.42 1.85
C THR A 166 -16.74 15.90 1.69
N PRO A 167 -17.93 15.28 1.69
CA PRO A 167 -18.06 13.84 1.47
C PRO A 167 -17.56 13.47 0.06
N ASP A 168 -16.29 13.10 -0.05
CA ASP A 168 -15.61 12.86 -1.34
C ASP A 168 -14.90 11.49 -1.37
N ALA A 169 -15.43 10.55 -0.59
CA ALA A 169 -14.99 9.15 -0.61
C ALA A 169 -15.02 8.52 -2.02
N PRO A 170 -15.97 8.84 -2.93
CA PRO A 170 -15.94 8.33 -4.30
C PRO A 170 -14.69 8.77 -5.10
N THR A 171 -14.23 10.02 -4.92
CA THR A 171 -13.01 10.50 -5.56
C THR A 171 -11.77 9.84 -4.96
N ALA A 172 -11.72 9.69 -3.62
CA ALA A 172 -10.65 8.95 -2.96
C ALA A 172 -10.57 7.50 -3.47
N ARG A 173 -11.72 6.82 -3.59
CA ARG A 173 -11.82 5.47 -4.19
C ARG A 173 -11.26 5.45 -5.61
N SER A 174 -11.70 6.37 -6.46
CA SER A 174 -11.29 6.44 -7.86
C SER A 174 -9.79 6.68 -8.01
N PHE A 175 -9.22 7.55 -7.16
CA PHE A 175 -7.79 7.74 -7.07
C PHE A 175 -7.06 6.44 -6.71
N MET A 176 -7.50 5.74 -5.65
CA MET A 176 -6.87 4.49 -5.22
C MET A 176 -6.96 3.40 -6.30
N GLN A 177 -8.09 3.30 -7.02
CA GLN A 177 -8.25 2.37 -8.14
C GLN A 177 -7.20 2.61 -9.23
N LEU A 178 -7.04 3.87 -9.67
CA LEU A 178 -6.06 4.22 -10.69
C LEU A 178 -4.62 3.96 -10.23
N GLN A 179 -4.31 4.26 -8.97
CA GLN A 179 -2.99 3.99 -8.42
C GLN A 179 -2.72 2.47 -8.33
N LEU A 180 -3.67 1.67 -7.87
CA LEU A 180 -3.47 0.21 -7.81
C LEU A 180 -3.33 -0.43 -9.19
N VAL A 181 -4.05 0.06 -10.21
CA VAL A 181 -3.82 -0.37 -11.61
C VAL A 181 -2.39 -0.04 -12.04
N THR A 182 -1.87 1.13 -11.66
CA THR A 182 -0.47 1.50 -11.93
C THR A 182 0.51 0.58 -11.20
N VAL A 183 0.24 0.22 -9.95
CA VAL A 183 1.02 -0.75 -9.17
C VAL A 183 1.03 -2.12 -9.87
N GLN A 184 -0.15 -2.60 -10.30
CA GLN A 184 -0.29 -3.86 -11.03
C GLN A 184 0.55 -3.86 -12.30
N GLU A 185 0.45 -2.80 -13.11
CA GLU A 185 1.25 -2.67 -14.32
C GLU A 185 2.76 -2.61 -14.05
N GLU A 186 3.18 -1.88 -13.03
CA GLU A 186 4.59 -1.78 -12.66
C GLU A 186 5.13 -3.14 -12.20
N LEU A 187 4.36 -3.86 -11.39
CA LEU A 187 4.71 -5.20 -10.93
C LEU A 187 4.78 -6.16 -12.12
N LEU A 188 3.79 -6.15 -13.03
CA LEU A 188 3.76 -7.03 -14.20
C LEU A 188 4.98 -6.83 -15.11
N LYS A 189 5.43 -5.58 -15.27
CA LYS A 189 6.61 -5.22 -16.08
C LYS A 189 7.93 -5.69 -15.46
N ARG A 190 8.00 -5.83 -14.13
CA ARG A 190 9.25 -6.03 -13.39
C ARG A 190 9.38 -7.41 -12.75
N MET A 191 8.27 -8.10 -12.52
CA MET A 191 8.22 -9.34 -11.74
C MET A 191 8.66 -10.55 -12.57
N ASP A 192 9.55 -11.35 -11.98
CA ASP A 192 9.72 -12.76 -12.34
C ASP A 192 8.89 -13.62 -11.37
N ALA A 193 7.66 -13.95 -11.75
CA ALA A 193 6.71 -14.59 -10.85
C ALA A 193 7.20 -15.96 -10.36
N ALA A 194 7.83 -16.75 -11.24
CA ALA A 194 8.34 -18.07 -10.89
C ALA A 194 9.48 -17.96 -9.86
N GLN A 195 10.42 -17.05 -10.08
CA GLN A 195 11.52 -16.82 -9.15
C GLN A 195 11.04 -16.27 -7.81
N ILE A 196 10.08 -15.33 -7.81
CA ILE A 196 9.50 -14.79 -6.57
C ILE A 196 8.79 -15.89 -5.77
N LEU A 197 7.98 -16.72 -6.42
CA LEU A 197 7.27 -17.82 -5.76
C LEU A 197 8.24 -18.82 -5.12
N GLN A 198 9.32 -19.17 -5.83
CA GLN A 198 10.37 -20.03 -5.29
C GLN A 198 11.04 -19.40 -4.06
N ASN A 199 11.43 -18.12 -4.16
CA ASN A 199 12.14 -17.42 -3.09
C ASN A 199 11.25 -17.18 -1.87
N LEU A 200 9.96 -16.92 -2.05
CA LEU A 200 8.98 -16.79 -0.95
C LEU A 200 8.90 -18.08 -0.15
N ARG A 201 8.77 -19.22 -0.82
CA ARG A 201 8.73 -20.55 -0.17
C ARG A 201 10.04 -20.86 0.55
N GLN A 202 11.19 -20.49 -0.01
CA GLN A 202 12.49 -20.72 0.65
C GLN A 202 12.72 -19.82 1.87
N THR A 203 12.22 -18.58 1.83
CA THR A 203 12.46 -17.59 2.89
C THR A 203 11.48 -17.73 4.05
N PHE A 204 10.22 -18.08 3.75
CA PHE A 204 9.11 -18.05 4.70
C PHE A 204 8.26 -19.32 4.72
N GLY A 205 8.55 -20.29 3.84
CA GLY A 205 7.94 -21.60 3.90
C GLY A 205 8.46 -22.34 5.12
N ASP A 206 7.53 -22.83 5.93
CA ASP A 206 7.87 -23.74 7.03
C ASP A 206 8.28 -25.09 6.40
N VAL A 207 9.37 -25.68 6.90
CA VAL A 207 9.78 -27.07 6.56
C VAL A 207 8.67 -28.04 6.92
#